data_AF-A0A317FAH4-F1
#
_entry.id   AF-A0A317FAH4-F1
#
_cell.length_a   1.000
_cell.length_b   1.000
_cell.length_c   1.000
_cell.angle_alpha   90.00
_cell.angle_beta   90.00
_cell.angle_gamma   90.00
#
_symmetry.space_group_name_H-M   'P 1'
#
loop_
_entity.id
_entity.type
_entity.pdbx_description
1 polymer ?
#
loop_
_entity_poly.entity_id
_entity_poly.type
_entity_poly.pdbx_seq_one_letter_code
_entity_poly.pdbx_strand_id
1 'polypeptide(L)'
;MFVYLDDTRQLGLDCFAHLAPRRGIAFGWTMVPRGVEGAVDIAAGPDAPCAILHASFHERPDVAIADPRDSVVQGFTLVFELPEEPPTELVLTLNAGEALIRADMLSAEVEHALPKAVAVRAWRINLALLRESAQVPELAPMLTHQNRPLGAFADWLAAMPAVRGRATNYGRIAEAEALQAASGEVLVMLRAEGALPPAARIDAAAIGWLRTAPGAPAEPRLLDFAEWHGARLPAAFAGYGRIGGPLADRLQAVEVLVHAEADAGEEVWLRCHPAPASVPDLLDAACRATATGLAVPVEAAGSAGLALLREVIARREAAFAPMLRAFGRVAAAAAEDRPRTALLLGADDPALARLFHVTAPIFARHCDRLLLMGAAADDAAQAFGAARRPEVLVGEAAAEALRLASGTSGLLALDAPAFAEAVIADDPDAAFTEVLSGAELARLLALHTVAGCAPSLADSLQRLLRARQAKGTARHFAPLPRNWSNRHAAEPVHAHLERLWSAGAATTPAEAAAHA
;
A
#
# COMPACT_ATOMS: atom_id res chain seq x y z
N MET A 1 -25.83 -27.13 -7.00
CA MET A 1 -26.60 -28.34 -6.65
C MET A 1 -26.79 -28.43 -5.14
N PHE A 2 -27.89 -29.03 -4.68
CA PHE A 2 -28.15 -29.24 -3.26
C PHE A 2 -28.86 -30.58 -3.03
N VAL A 3 -28.41 -31.36 -2.05
CA VAL A 3 -28.95 -32.67 -1.68
C VAL A 3 -29.50 -32.59 -0.26
N TYR A 4 -30.80 -32.82 -0.14
CA TYR A 4 -31.56 -32.75 1.11
C TYR A 4 -31.91 -34.17 1.56
N LEU A 5 -31.51 -34.54 2.78
CA LEU A 5 -32.01 -35.75 3.44
C LEU A 5 -33.13 -35.40 4.42
N ASP A 6 -32.86 -34.42 5.29
CA ASP A 6 -33.80 -33.88 6.27
C ASP A 6 -33.42 -32.44 6.68
N ASP A 7 -34.19 -31.83 7.60
CA ASP A 7 -33.98 -30.45 8.06
C ASP A 7 -32.66 -30.21 8.81
N THR A 8 -31.94 -31.27 9.16
CA THR A 8 -30.67 -31.25 9.93
C THR A 8 -29.48 -31.83 9.17
N ARG A 9 -29.71 -32.47 8.01
CA ARG A 9 -28.70 -33.18 7.21
C ARG A 9 -28.81 -32.80 5.75
N GLN A 10 -27.87 -31.97 5.30
CA GLN A 10 -27.88 -31.45 3.95
C GLN A 10 -26.47 -31.24 3.41
N LEU A 11 -26.33 -31.36 2.08
CA LEU A 11 -25.09 -31.12 1.36
C LEU A 11 -25.35 -30.17 0.20
N GLY A 12 -24.74 -28.98 0.23
CA GLY A 12 -24.72 -28.04 -0.88
C GLY A 12 -23.37 -28.10 -1.61
N LEU A 13 -23.42 -28.22 -2.94
CA LEU A 13 -22.25 -28.10 -3.80
C LEU A 13 -22.44 -26.88 -4.71
N ASP A 14 -21.66 -25.84 -4.42
CA ASP A 14 -21.70 -24.57 -5.13
C ASP A 14 -20.90 -24.66 -6.43
N CYS A 15 -19.73 -25.32 -6.38
CA CYS A 15 -18.82 -25.42 -7.52
C CYS A 15 -17.91 -26.65 -7.44
N PHE A 16 -17.60 -27.21 -8.61
CA PHE A 16 -16.46 -28.09 -8.84
C PHE A 16 -15.71 -27.57 -10.07
N ALA A 17 -14.38 -27.47 -10.02
CA ALA A 17 -13.60 -27.07 -11.19
C ALA A 17 -12.21 -27.72 -11.21
N HIS A 18 -11.59 -27.78 -12.38
CA HIS A 18 -10.17 -28.11 -12.50
C HIS A 18 -9.32 -26.89 -12.11
N LEU A 19 -8.48 -27.08 -11.08
CA LEU A 19 -7.51 -26.09 -10.65
C LEU A 19 -6.17 -26.24 -11.39
N ALA A 20 -5.79 -27.49 -11.68
CA ALA A 20 -4.65 -27.89 -12.50
C ALA A 20 -4.98 -29.23 -13.20
N PRO A 21 -4.16 -29.74 -14.15
CA PRO A 21 -4.50 -30.96 -14.91
C PRO A 21 -4.91 -32.17 -14.05
N ARG A 22 -4.30 -32.35 -12.87
CA ARG A 22 -4.59 -33.45 -11.92
C ARG A 22 -5.14 -32.97 -10.57
N ARG A 23 -5.66 -31.75 -10.50
CA ARG A 23 -6.19 -31.19 -9.24
C ARG A 23 -7.56 -30.59 -9.46
N GLY A 24 -8.53 -31.11 -8.72
CA GLY A 24 -9.87 -30.55 -8.60
C GLY A 24 -9.94 -29.60 -7.41
N ILE A 25 -10.86 -28.64 -7.49
CA ILE A 25 -11.29 -27.82 -6.36
C ILE A 25 -12.82 -27.90 -6.25
N ALA A 26 -13.33 -27.99 -5.03
CA ALA A 26 -14.75 -27.98 -4.74
C ALA A 26 -15.09 -26.98 -3.65
N PHE A 27 -16.19 -26.26 -3.83
CA PHE A 27 -16.76 -25.34 -2.86
C PHE A 27 -18.19 -25.74 -2.53
N GLY A 28 -18.55 -25.62 -1.27
CA GLY A 28 -19.91 -25.91 -0.86
C GLY A 28 -20.11 -25.70 0.62
N TRP A 29 -21.10 -26.40 1.15
CA TRP A 29 -21.44 -26.38 2.55
C TRP A 29 -22.15 -27.65 2.97
N THR A 30 -22.03 -27.97 4.26
CA THR A 30 -22.68 -29.09 4.91
C THR A 30 -23.55 -28.56 6.04
N MET A 31 -24.70 -29.19 6.25
CA MET A 31 -25.51 -29.03 7.44
C MET A 31 -25.57 -30.37 8.15
N VAL A 32 -25.16 -30.39 9.41
CA VAL A 32 -25.17 -31.60 10.25
C VAL A 32 -25.80 -31.31 11.61
N PRO A 33 -26.38 -32.31 12.30
CA PRO A 33 -26.90 -32.12 13.64
C PRO A 33 -25.79 -31.68 14.60
N ARG A 34 -26.13 -30.81 15.54
CA ARG A 34 -25.16 -30.30 16.52
C ARG A 34 -24.62 -31.47 17.38
N GLY A 35 -23.29 -31.57 17.46
CA GLY A 35 -22.61 -32.65 18.18
C GLY A 35 -22.36 -33.92 17.36
N VAL A 36 -22.80 -33.96 16.10
CA VAL A 36 -22.43 -35.01 15.14
C VAL A 36 -21.24 -34.54 14.31
N GLU A 37 -20.22 -35.38 14.20
CA GLU A 37 -19.07 -35.11 13.35
C GLU A 37 -19.47 -35.27 11.87
N GLY A 38 -19.15 -34.27 11.06
CA GLY A 38 -19.34 -34.28 9.62
C GLY A 38 -18.00 -34.47 8.91
N ALA A 39 -17.87 -35.54 8.14
CA ALA A 39 -16.68 -35.80 7.33
C ALA A 39 -17.03 -35.85 5.85
N VAL A 40 -16.22 -35.20 5.02
CA VAL A 40 -16.39 -35.17 3.56
C VAL A 40 -15.32 -36.00 2.86
N ASP A 41 -15.72 -36.83 1.90
CA ASP A 41 -14.83 -37.61 1.05
C ASP A 41 -15.21 -37.46 -0.43
N ILE A 42 -14.26 -37.70 -1.32
CA ILE A 42 -14.46 -37.62 -2.77
C ILE A 42 -13.99 -38.94 -3.39
N ALA A 43 -14.77 -39.47 -4.34
CA ALA A 43 -14.41 -40.67 -5.07
C ALA A 43 -14.71 -40.53 -6.57
N ALA A 44 -13.79 -41.00 -7.40
CA ALA A 44 -13.90 -41.08 -8.86
C ALA A 44 -14.46 -42.45 -9.30
N GLY A 45 -15.63 -42.80 -8.78
CA GLY A 45 -16.24 -44.12 -8.90
C GLY A 45 -16.13 -44.96 -7.60
N PRO A 46 -16.70 -46.18 -7.56
CA PRO A 46 -16.91 -46.94 -6.32
C PRO A 46 -15.64 -47.32 -5.56
N ASP A 47 -14.54 -47.60 -6.29
CA ASP A 47 -13.30 -48.14 -5.73
C ASP A 47 -12.10 -47.18 -5.90
N ALA A 48 -12.36 -45.91 -6.21
CA ALA A 48 -11.32 -44.94 -6.55
C ALA A 48 -11.43 -43.66 -5.70
N PRO A 49 -11.00 -43.71 -4.41
CA PRO A 49 -11.00 -42.52 -3.58
C PRO A 49 -10.02 -41.46 -4.11
N CYS A 50 -10.44 -40.20 -4.11
CA CYS A 50 -9.60 -39.05 -4.43
C CYS A 50 -8.93 -38.54 -3.15
N ALA A 51 -7.61 -38.38 -3.16
CA ALA A 51 -6.88 -37.81 -2.03
C ALA A 51 -7.20 -36.32 -1.88
N ILE A 52 -7.74 -35.91 -0.72
CA ILE A 52 -7.91 -34.50 -0.36
C ILE A 52 -6.55 -33.96 0.07
N LEU A 53 -6.01 -33.04 -0.73
CA LEU A 53 -4.72 -32.40 -0.50
C LEU A 53 -4.83 -31.23 0.48
N HIS A 54 -5.98 -30.56 0.48
CA HIS A 54 -6.26 -29.44 1.35
C HIS A 54 -7.75 -29.33 1.63
N ALA A 55 -8.11 -29.04 2.88
CA ALA A 55 -9.47 -28.78 3.30
C ALA A 55 -9.50 -27.56 4.23
N SER A 56 -10.35 -26.60 3.89
CA SER A 56 -10.60 -25.39 4.67
C SER A 56 -12.08 -25.30 4.95
N PHE A 57 -12.43 -25.00 6.20
CA PHE A 57 -13.81 -24.93 6.65
C PHE A 57 -14.11 -23.58 7.31
N HIS A 58 -15.32 -23.08 7.12
CA HIS A 58 -15.70 -21.70 7.43
C HIS A 58 -17.20 -21.57 7.66
N GLU A 59 -17.64 -20.49 8.28
CA GLU A 59 -19.07 -20.23 8.51
C GLU A 59 -19.80 -19.83 7.21
N ARG A 60 -21.08 -20.19 7.11
CA ARG A 60 -21.98 -19.84 6.00
C ARG A 60 -23.22 -19.12 6.52
N PRO A 61 -23.10 -17.84 6.91
CA PRO A 61 -24.23 -17.07 7.44
C PRO A 61 -25.33 -16.82 6.40
N ASP A 62 -25.04 -17.03 5.11
CA ASP A 62 -25.97 -16.94 3.99
C ASP A 62 -26.92 -18.15 3.88
N VAL A 63 -26.63 -19.25 4.59
CA VAL A 63 -27.45 -20.46 4.58
C VAL A 63 -28.42 -20.43 5.76
N ALA A 64 -29.71 -20.51 5.48
CA ALA A 64 -30.75 -20.53 6.51
C ALA A 64 -30.76 -21.87 7.28
N ILE A 65 -30.85 -21.79 8.61
CA ILE A 65 -30.98 -22.93 9.51
C ILE A 65 -32.35 -22.87 10.18
N ALA A 66 -33.14 -23.95 10.11
CA ALA A 66 -34.47 -24.00 10.71
C ALA A 66 -34.43 -23.80 12.24
N ASP A 67 -33.54 -24.52 12.94
CA ASP A 67 -33.21 -24.28 14.34
C ASP A 67 -31.67 -24.32 14.56
N PRO A 68 -31.03 -23.18 14.85
CA PRO A 68 -29.58 -23.11 15.14
C PRO A 68 -29.12 -23.93 16.36
N ARG A 69 -30.04 -24.36 17.23
CA ARG A 69 -29.75 -25.23 18.38
C ARG A 69 -29.55 -26.68 17.94
N ASP A 70 -30.25 -27.10 16.90
CA ASP A 70 -30.28 -28.49 16.47
C ASP A 70 -29.25 -28.82 15.40
N SER A 71 -28.79 -27.81 14.63
CA SER A 71 -27.87 -28.03 13.52
C SER A 71 -26.77 -26.98 13.43
N VAL A 72 -25.68 -27.36 12.75
CA VAL A 72 -24.55 -26.50 12.43
C VAL A 72 -24.34 -26.53 10.93
N VAL A 73 -24.15 -25.35 10.33
CA VAL A 73 -23.76 -25.22 8.92
C VAL A 73 -22.29 -24.85 8.86
N GLN A 74 -21.56 -25.57 8.01
CA GLN A 74 -20.16 -25.31 7.75
C GLN A 74 -19.91 -25.30 6.24
N GLY A 75 -19.39 -24.20 5.73
CA GLY A 75 -18.87 -24.15 4.38
C GLY A 75 -17.54 -24.91 4.28
N PHE A 76 -17.23 -25.42 3.10
CA PHE A 76 -15.94 -26.03 2.80
C PHE A 76 -15.31 -25.49 1.51
N THR A 77 -13.98 -25.57 1.46
CA THR A 77 -13.16 -25.52 0.26
C THR A 77 -12.26 -26.75 0.28
N LEU A 78 -12.34 -27.60 -0.74
CA LEU A 78 -11.56 -28.82 -0.86
C LEU A 78 -10.69 -28.75 -2.12
N VAL A 79 -9.40 -29.06 -2.00
CA VAL A 79 -8.52 -29.34 -3.14
C VAL A 79 -8.14 -30.82 -3.09
N PHE A 80 -8.28 -31.52 -4.21
CA PHE A 80 -8.11 -32.96 -4.26
C PHE A 80 -7.47 -33.43 -5.56
N GLU A 81 -6.88 -34.62 -5.55
CA GLU A 81 -6.27 -35.23 -6.72
C GLU A 81 -7.32 -35.85 -7.63
N LEU A 82 -7.23 -35.51 -8.91
CA LEU A 82 -8.01 -36.14 -9.96
C LEU A 82 -7.21 -37.30 -10.60
N PRO A 83 -7.89 -38.36 -11.05
CA PRO A 83 -7.26 -39.42 -11.83
C PRO A 83 -6.64 -38.88 -13.14
N GLU A 84 -5.72 -39.64 -13.73
CA GLU A 84 -5.06 -39.25 -14.99
C GLU A 84 -6.05 -39.19 -16.16
N GLU A 85 -6.98 -40.14 -16.20
CA GLU A 85 -8.07 -40.15 -17.17
C GLU A 85 -9.29 -39.41 -16.58
N PRO A 86 -10.01 -38.62 -17.38
CA PRO A 86 -11.22 -37.94 -16.92
C PRO A 86 -12.22 -38.95 -16.34
N PRO A 87 -12.66 -38.78 -15.08
CA PRO A 87 -13.56 -39.74 -14.46
C PRO A 87 -14.95 -39.68 -15.12
N THR A 88 -15.59 -40.83 -15.27
CA THR A 88 -16.99 -40.92 -15.71
C THR A 88 -17.99 -40.66 -14.58
N GLU A 89 -17.54 -40.83 -13.33
CA GLU A 89 -18.29 -40.57 -12.10
C GLU A 89 -17.35 -39.85 -11.13
N LEU A 90 -17.79 -38.74 -10.53
CA LEU A 90 -17.07 -38.06 -9.46
C LEU A 90 -18.08 -37.64 -8.39
N VAL A 91 -17.97 -38.20 -7.20
CA VAL A 91 -18.97 -38.03 -6.14
C VAL A 91 -18.32 -37.47 -4.88
N LEU A 92 -18.94 -36.42 -4.34
CA LEU A 92 -18.69 -35.92 -2.99
C LEU A 92 -19.66 -36.59 -2.03
N THR A 93 -19.14 -37.20 -0.97
CA THR A 93 -19.94 -37.82 0.08
C THR A 93 -19.78 -37.02 1.37
N LEU A 94 -20.89 -36.76 2.06
CA LEU A 94 -20.92 -36.31 3.44
C LEU A 94 -21.33 -37.49 4.33
N ASN A 95 -20.45 -37.84 5.26
CA ASN A 95 -20.71 -38.74 6.37
C ASN A 95 -21.16 -37.92 7.58
N ALA A 96 -22.41 -38.07 8.01
CA ALA A 96 -23.00 -37.36 9.13
C ALA A 96 -23.60 -38.35 10.14
N GLY A 97 -22.73 -38.97 10.94
CA GLY A 97 -23.09 -40.09 11.81
C GLY A 97 -23.41 -41.35 11.01
N GLU A 98 -24.64 -41.87 11.13
CA GLU A 98 -25.09 -43.05 10.37
C GLU A 98 -25.62 -42.70 8.97
N ALA A 99 -25.74 -41.41 8.63
CA ALA A 99 -26.26 -40.95 7.35
C ALA A 99 -25.13 -40.69 6.35
N LEU A 100 -25.36 -41.12 5.11
CA LEU A 100 -24.50 -40.87 3.96
C LEU A 100 -25.28 -40.04 2.93
N ILE A 101 -24.77 -38.86 2.60
CA ILE A 101 -25.34 -37.98 1.58
C ILE A 101 -24.34 -37.88 0.44
N ARG A 102 -24.77 -38.19 -0.80
CA ARG A 102 -23.90 -38.23 -1.99
C ARG A 102 -24.34 -37.17 -2.99
N ALA A 103 -23.36 -36.49 -3.58
CA ALA A 103 -23.54 -35.43 -4.56
C ALA A 103 -22.67 -35.72 -5.81
N ASP A 104 -23.30 -35.82 -6.98
CA ASP A 104 -22.58 -35.94 -8.26
C ASP A 104 -21.95 -34.59 -8.65
N MET A 105 -20.63 -34.53 -8.63
CA MET A 105 -19.86 -33.33 -8.93
C MET A 105 -19.82 -33.01 -10.43
N LEU A 106 -20.07 -33.99 -11.30
CA LEU A 106 -20.13 -33.81 -12.75
C LEU A 106 -21.52 -33.37 -13.24
N SER A 107 -22.50 -33.30 -12.35
CA SER A 107 -23.84 -32.82 -12.66
C SER A 107 -23.82 -31.45 -13.32
N ALA A 108 -24.71 -31.24 -14.29
CA ALA A 108 -24.90 -29.95 -14.96
C ALA A 108 -25.48 -28.87 -14.03
N GLU A 109 -25.99 -29.25 -12.85
CA GLU A 109 -26.48 -28.33 -11.81
C GLU A 109 -25.37 -27.75 -10.91
N VAL A 110 -24.13 -28.17 -11.12
CA VAL A 110 -22.94 -27.68 -10.42
C VAL A 110 -22.27 -26.62 -11.29
N GLU A 111 -21.80 -25.52 -10.69
CA GLU A 111 -21.01 -24.54 -11.43
C GLU A 111 -19.61 -25.08 -11.70
N HIS A 112 -19.19 -25.11 -12.97
CA HIS A 112 -17.88 -25.60 -13.39
C HIS A 112 -16.89 -24.50 -13.76
N ALA A 113 -17.35 -23.26 -13.91
CA ALA A 113 -16.49 -22.11 -14.15
C ALA A 113 -16.04 -21.49 -12.81
N LEU A 114 -14.82 -21.82 -12.40
CA LEU A 114 -14.23 -21.35 -11.14
C LEU A 114 -14.34 -19.82 -10.93
N PRO A 115 -14.02 -18.94 -11.91
CA PRO A 115 -14.16 -17.50 -11.71
C PRO A 115 -15.61 -17.05 -11.46
N LYS A 116 -16.59 -17.72 -12.10
CA LYS A 116 -18.01 -17.43 -11.94
C LYS A 116 -18.50 -17.84 -10.54
N ALA A 117 -18.07 -19.01 -10.06
CA ALA A 117 -18.37 -19.46 -8.71
C ALA A 117 -17.78 -18.52 -7.65
N VAL A 118 -16.52 -18.09 -7.81
CA VAL A 118 -15.89 -17.13 -6.90
C VAL A 118 -16.61 -15.78 -6.96
N ALA A 119 -16.98 -15.28 -8.15
CA ALA A 119 -17.63 -13.97 -8.30
C ALA A 119 -18.92 -13.77 -7.49
N VAL A 120 -19.67 -14.84 -7.23
CA VAL A 120 -20.98 -14.77 -6.53
C VAL A 120 -20.92 -15.14 -5.04
N ARG A 121 -19.78 -15.61 -4.53
CA ARG A 121 -19.62 -15.97 -3.11
C ARG A 121 -19.56 -14.74 -2.21
N ALA A 122 -19.97 -14.93 -0.96
CA ALA A 122 -19.88 -13.90 0.06
C ALA A 122 -18.44 -13.38 0.22
N TRP A 123 -18.29 -12.06 0.34
CA TRP A 123 -16.97 -11.41 0.30
C TRP A 123 -16.01 -11.89 1.39
N ARG A 124 -16.49 -12.10 2.62
CA ARG A 124 -15.69 -12.62 3.74
C ARG A 124 -15.03 -13.95 3.41
N ILE A 125 -15.78 -14.83 2.75
CA ILE A 125 -15.33 -16.15 2.32
C ILE A 125 -14.24 -16.01 1.26
N ASN A 126 -14.47 -15.18 0.25
CA ASN A 126 -13.51 -14.97 -0.82
C ASN A 126 -12.24 -14.26 -0.35
N LEU A 127 -12.34 -13.33 0.61
CA LEU A 127 -11.15 -12.69 1.18
C LEU A 127 -10.32 -13.70 1.98
N ALA A 128 -10.96 -14.55 2.79
CA ALA A 128 -10.28 -15.63 3.50
C ALA A 128 -9.59 -16.57 2.52
N LEU A 129 -10.30 -17.00 1.47
CA LEU A 129 -9.76 -17.86 0.42
C LEU A 129 -8.63 -17.19 -0.38
N LEU A 130 -8.70 -15.88 -0.63
CA LEU A 130 -7.64 -15.12 -1.28
C LEU A 130 -6.37 -15.08 -0.42
N ARG A 131 -6.53 -14.83 0.89
CA ARG A 131 -5.42 -14.88 1.88
C ARG A 131 -4.83 -16.29 1.96
N GLU A 132 -5.67 -17.31 2.03
CA GLU A 132 -5.25 -18.71 2.10
C GLU A 132 -4.53 -19.13 0.80
N SER A 133 -5.03 -18.73 -0.37
CA SER A 133 -4.39 -19.01 -1.67
C SER A 133 -3.00 -18.39 -1.81
N ALA A 134 -2.70 -17.32 -1.08
CA ALA A 134 -1.37 -16.72 -1.04
C ALA A 134 -0.38 -17.48 -0.14
N GLN A 135 -0.88 -18.32 0.77
CA GLN A 135 -0.09 -18.98 1.81
C GLN A 135 0.00 -20.51 1.60
N VAL A 136 -1.01 -21.12 0.98
CA VAL A 136 -1.15 -22.56 0.80
C VAL A 136 -0.77 -22.97 -0.63
N PRO A 137 0.29 -23.78 -0.83
CA PRO A 137 0.77 -24.19 -2.16
C PRO A 137 -0.29 -24.89 -3.03
N GLU A 138 -1.18 -25.66 -2.41
CA GLU A 138 -2.26 -26.40 -3.08
C GLU A 138 -3.28 -25.45 -3.72
N LEU A 139 -3.49 -24.28 -3.12
CA LEU A 139 -4.42 -23.24 -3.57
C LEU A 139 -3.74 -22.16 -4.42
N ALA A 140 -2.41 -22.08 -4.45
CA ALA A 140 -1.66 -21.10 -5.24
C ALA A 140 -2.10 -20.99 -6.72
N PRO A 141 -2.48 -22.08 -7.44
CA PRO A 141 -2.96 -21.97 -8.81
C PRO A 141 -4.26 -21.14 -8.95
N MET A 142 -5.01 -20.89 -7.88
CA MET A 142 -6.16 -19.99 -7.92
C MET A 142 -5.75 -18.56 -8.30
N LEU A 143 -4.57 -18.12 -7.86
CA LEU A 143 -4.06 -16.76 -8.12
C LEU A 143 -3.55 -16.56 -9.56
N THR A 144 -3.27 -17.66 -10.27
CA THR A 144 -2.77 -17.65 -11.65
C THR A 144 -3.74 -18.28 -12.64
N HIS A 145 -4.94 -18.68 -12.18
CA HIS A 145 -5.94 -19.35 -12.99
C HIS A 145 -6.23 -18.57 -14.28
N GLN A 146 -6.19 -19.26 -15.42
CA GLN A 146 -6.36 -18.69 -16.77
C GLN A 146 -5.36 -17.56 -17.12
N ASN A 147 -4.20 -17.50 -16.45
CA ASN A 147 -3.18 -16.46 -16.65
C ASN A 147 -3.70 -15.01 -16.47
N ARG A 148 -4.73 -14.83 -15.64
CA ARG A 148 -5.29 -13.50 -15.32
C ARG A 148 -4.65 -12.94 -14.03
N PRO A 149 -4.49 -11.61 -13.89
CA PRO A 149 -4.12 -10.97 -12.62
C PRO A 149 -5.05 -11.41 -11.48
N LEU A 150 -4.50 -12.05 -10.44
CA LEU A 150 -5.25 -12.65 -9.31
C LEU A 150 -6.24 -13.76 -9.71
N GLY A 151 -6.07 -14.33 -10.91
CA GLY A 151 -6.71 -15.54 -11.40
C GLY A 151 -8.22 -15.60 -11.16
N ALA A 152 -8.65 -16.58 -10.36
CA ALA A 152 -10.05 -16.87 -10.07
C ALA A 152 -10.79 -15.72 -9.35
N PHE A 153 -10.08 -14.81 -8.69
CA PHE A 153 -10.66 -13.71 -7.92
C PHE A 153 -10.89 -12.45 -8.74
N ALA A 154 -10.41 -12.39 -9.99
CA ALA A 154 -10.42 -11.17 -10.80
C ALA A 154 -11.83 -10.58 -10.97
N ASP A 155 -12.83 -11.40 -11.27
CA ASP A 155 -14.21 -10.95 -11.50
C ASP A 155 -14.90 -10.52 -10.19
N TRP A 156 -14.61 -11.22 -9.09
CA TRP A 156 -15.08 -10.84 -7.76
C TRP A 156 -14.53 -9.47 -7.33
N LEU A 157 -13.23 -9.24 -7.52
CA LEU A 157 -12.59 -7.95 -7.22
C LEU A 157 -13.11 -6.83 -8.13
N ALA A 158 -13.36 -7.13 -9.40
CA ALA A 158 -13.89 -6.16 -10.36
C ALA A 158 -15.33 -5.72 -10.03
N ALA A 159 -16.13 -6.60 -9.41
CA ALA A 159 -17.48 -6.29 -8.97
C ALA A 159 -17.54 -5.39 -7.72
N MET A 160 -16.44 -5.25 -6.98
CA MET A 160 -16.39 -4.38 -5.81
C MET A 160 -16.41 -2.89 -6.22
N PRO A 161 -17.17 -2.04 -5.49
CA PRO A 161 -17.11 -0.60 -5.68
C PRO A 161 -15.70 -0.06 -5.52
N ALA A 162 -15.20 0.66 -6.52
CA ALA A 162 -13.87 1.23 -6.50
C ALA A 162 -13.89 2.69 -6.02
N VAL A 163 -12.94 3.03 -5.15
CA VAL A 163 -12.65 4.39 -4.69
C VAL A 163 -11.29 4.78 -5.24
N ARG A 164 -11.18 5.89 -5.98
CA ARG A 164 -9.89 6.39 -6.51
C ARG A 164 -9.54 7.71 -5.85
N GLY A 165 -8.60 7.68 -4.91
CA GLY A 165 -8.33 8.82 -4.04
C GLY A 165 -9.54 9.13 -3.17
N ARG A 166 -10.48 9.95 -3.66
CA ARG A 166 -11.68 10.37 -2.93
C ARG A 166 -12.94 10.19 -3.77
N ALA A 167 -13.99 9.63 -3.17
CA ALA A 167 -15.28 9.44 -3.83
C ALA A 167 -16.45 9.50 -2.83
N THR A 168 -17.68 9.61 -3.32
CA THR A 168 -18.89 9.83 -2.50
C THR A 168 -19.99 8.81 -2.85
N ASN A 169 -20.92 8.61 -1.91
CA ASN A 169 -22.14 7.80 -2.05
C ASN A 169 -21.91 6.28 -2.27
N TYR A 170 -21.47 5.58 -1.23
CA TYR A 170 -21.32 4.11 -1.21
C TYR A 170 -22.17 3.49 -0.10
N GLY A 171 -23.48 3.35 -0.36
CA GLY A 171 -24.42 2.89 0.67
C GLY A 171 -24.45 3.87 1.85
N ARG A 172 -24.20 3.39 3.08
CA ARG A 172 -24.13 4.24 4.29
C ARG A 172 -22.85 5.08 4.39
N ILE A 173 -21.92 4.97 3.44
CA ILE A 173 -20.69 5.76 3.40
C ILE A 173 -20.92 6.96 2.48
N ALA A 174 -21.06 8.14 3.10
CA ALA A 174 -21.21 9.41 2.40
C ALA A 174 -19.96 9.74 1.58
N GLU A 175 -18.78 9.42 2.11
CA GLU A 175 -17.50 9.71 1.47
C GLU A 175 -16.42 8.71 1.88
N ALA A 176 -15.62 8.27 0.91
CA ALA A 176 -14.45 7.45 1.12
C ALA A 176 -13.22 8.19 0.57
N GLU A 177 -12.14 8.24 1.35
CA GLU A 177 -10.85 8.79 0.97
C GLU A 177 -9.75 7.78 1.31
N ALA A 178 -8.84 7.54 0.38
CA ALA A 178 -7.67 6.70 0.57
C ALA A 178 -6.42 7.41 0.06
N LEU A 179 -5.39 7.48 0.89
CA LEU A 179 -4.13 8.18 0.62
C LEU A 179 -2.94 7.27 0.91
N GLN A 180 -1.87 7.38 0.12
CA GLN A 180 -0.63 6.65 0.32
C GLN A 180 0.57 7.61 0.35
N ALA A 181 1.44 7.46 1.34
CA ALA A 181 2.72 8.15 1.40
C ALA A 181 3.83 7.30 0.76
N ALA A 182 4.92 7.96 0.33
CA ALA A 182 6.08 7.31 -0.29
C ALA A 182 6.77 6.26 0.63
N SER A 183 6.58 6.37 1.94
CA SER A 183 7.02 5.40 2.96
C SER A 183 6.27 4.06 2.94
N GLY A 184 5.25 3.90 2.08
CA GLY A 184 4.40 2.72 2.04
C GLY A 184 3.26 2.73 3.07
N GLU A 185 3.04 3.86 3.74
CA GLU A 185 1.91 4.06 4.63
C GLU A 185 0.64 4.36 3.84
N VAL A 186 -0.48 3.82 4.29
CA VAL A 186 -1.80 4.02 3.71
C VAL A 186 -2.77 4.47 4.79
N LEU A 187 -3.55 5.49 4.49
CA LEU A 187 -4.68 5.93 5.30
C LEU A 187 -5.96 5.76 4.50
N VAL A 188 -6.97 5.14 5.11
CA VAL A 188 -8.33 5.04 4.60
C VAL A 188 -9.27 5.72 5.59
N MET A 189 -10.07 6.67 5.11
CA MET A 189 -11.12 7.33 5.87
C MET A 189 -12.46 7.08 5.20
N LEU A 190 -13.41 6.49 5.92
CA LEU A 190 -14.78 6.27 5.44
C LEU A 190 -15.75 7.06 6.31
N ARG A 191 -16.27 8.16 5.79
CA ARG A 191 -17.26 8.98 6.47
C ARG A 191 -18.64 8.36 6.29
N ALA A 192 -19.28 8.02 7.41
CA ALA A 192 -20.63 7.51 7.42
C ALA A 192 -21.66 8.63 7.26
N GLU A 193 -22.85 8.29 6.76
CA GLU A 193 -24.00 9.20 6.68
C GLU A 193 -24.58 9.56 8.06
N GLY A 194 -24.29 8.76 9.08
CA GLY A 194 -24.75 8.96 10.45
C GLY A 194 -23.75 8.49 11.50
N ALA A 195 -24.18 8.52 12.76
CA ALA A 195 -23.33 8.08 13.87
C ALA A 195 -23.03 6.57 13.78
N LEU A 196 -21.79 6.20 14.09
CA LEU A 196 -21.35 4.81 14.12
C LEU A 196 -21.54 4.18 15.51
N PRO A 197 -22.14 2.99 15.58
CA PRO A 197 -22.36 2.28 16.84
C PRO A 197 -21.03 1.82 17.45
N PRO A 198 -20.98 1.52 18.77
CA PRO A 198 -19.73 1.14 19.44
C PRO A 198 -19.06 -0.13 18.91
N ALA A 199 -19.84 -1.05 18.33
CA ALA A 199 -19.35 -2.31 17.77
C ALA A 199 -18.74 -2.16 16.36
N ALA A 200 -18.88 -0.98 15.74
CA ALA A 200 -18.43 -0.76 14.38
C ALA A 200 -16.92 -0.97 14.22
N ARG A 201 -16.53 -1.70 13.18
CA ARG A 201 -15.14 -2.11 12.92
C ARG A 201 -14.75 -1.91 11.46
N ILE A 202 -13.45 -1.72 11.24
CA ILE A 202 -12.84 -1.66 9.91
C ILE A 202 -11.63 -2.59 9.85
N ASP A 203 -11.58 -3.43 8.83
CA ASP A 203 -10.44 -4.28 8.50
C ASP A 203 -10.00 -4.05 7.05
N ALA A 204 -8.78 -4.45 6.70
CA ALA A 204 -8.28 -4.33 5.35
C ALA A 204 -7.29 -5.42 4.94
N ALA A 205 -7.14 -5.57 3.62
CA ALA A 205 -6.04 -6.29 2.99
C ALA A 205 -5.45 -5.44 1.88
N ALA A 206 -4.16 -5.61 1.58
CA ALA A 206 -3.50 -4.89 0.50
C ALA A 206 -3.20 -5.83 -0.67
N ILE A 207 -3.39 -5.33 -1.89
CA ILE A 207 -2.88 -5.92 -3.12
C ILE A 207 -1.84 -4.93 -3.67
N GLY A 208 -0.62 -5.39 -3.86
CA GLY A 208 0.46 -4.59 -4.45
C GLY A 208 0.82 -5.08 -5.83
N TRP A 209 1.07 -4.14 -6.75
CA TRP A 209 1.68 -4.42 -8.03
C TRP A 209 3.19 -4.22 -7.89
N LEU A 210 3.91 -5.33 -7.80
CA LEU A 210 5.35 -5.33 -7.54
C LEU A 210 6.12 -5.54 -8.83
N ARG A 211 7.15 -4.71 -9.08
CA ARG A 211 8.15 -5.02 -10.11
C ARG A 211 9.08 -6.12 -9.61
N THR A 212 9.33 -7.12 -10.45
CA THR A 212 10.31 -8.19 -10.20
C THR A 212 11.71 -7.80 -10.64
N ALA A 213 11.83 -6.97 -11.68
CA ALA A 213 13.06 -6.38 -12.18
C ALA A 213 12.78 -5.02 -12.85
N PRO A 214 13.80 -4.16 -13.05
CA PRO A 214 13.67 -2.95 -13.87
C PRO A 214 13.12 -3.28 -15.27
N GLY A 215 12.08 -2.57 -15.72
CA GLY A 215 11.43 -2.79 -17.01
C GLY A 215 10.50 -4.01 -17.11
N ALA A 216 10.44 -4.88 -16.11
CA ALA A 216 9.49 -5.98 -16.08
C ALA A 216 8.06 -5.48 -15.78
N PRO A 217 7.01 -6.14 -16.30
CA PRO A 217 5.63 -5.84 -15.91
C PRO A 217 5.45 -6.10 -14.41
N ALA A 218 4.64 -5.26 -13.77
CA ALA A 218 4.35 -5.42 -12.35
C ALA A 218 3.36 -6.58 -12.14
N GLU A 219 3.66 -7.46 -11.20
CA GLU A 219 2.81 -8.60 -10.85
C GLU A 219 1.97 -8.25 -9.61
N PRO A 220 0.65 -8.55 -9.62
CA PRO A 220 -0.18 -8.37 -8.45
C PRO A 220 0.17 -9.42 -7.40
N ARG A 221 0.32 -9.00 -6.14
CA ARG A 221 0.50 -9.89 -4.99
C ARG A 221 -0.33 -9.39 -3.82
N LEU A 222 -0.91 -10.32 -3.08
CA LEU A 222 -1.45 -9.99 -1.77
C LEU A 222 -0.30 -9.59 -0.85
N LEU A 223 -0.45 -8.48 -0.15
CA LEU A 223 0.54 -7.95 0.78
C LEU A 223 -0.03 -7.98 2.19
N ASP A 224 0.79 -8.44 3.12
CA ASP A 224 0.52 -8.24 4.53
C ASP A 224 0.96 -6.83 4.94
N PHE A 225 0.08 -6.16 5.68
CA PHE A 225 0.45 -4.94 6.35
C PHE A 225 1.44 -5.26 7.48
N ALA A 226 2.56 -4.54 7.55
CA ALA A 226 3.48 -4.59 8.68
C ALA A 226 2.80 -4.11 9.97
N GLU A 227 1.82 -3.22 9.83
CA GLU A 227 0.86 -2.86 10.86
C GLU A 227 -0.46 -2.47 10.18
N TRP A 228 -1.59 -2.87 10.75
CA TRP A 228 -2.91 -2.35 10.42
C TRP A 228 -3.60 -1.93 11.71
N HIS A 229 -4.19 -0.74 11.71
CA HIS A 229 -4.96 -0.21 12.82
C HIS A 229 -6.28 0.35 12.29
N GLY A 230 -7.37 -0.33 12.63
CA GLY A 230 -8.72 0.16 12.44
C GLY A 230 -9.21 0.89 13.69
N ALA A 231 -9.74 2.10 13.50
CA ALA A 231 -10.36 2.91 14.53
C ALA A 231 -11.76 3.33 14.11
N ARG A 232 -12.66 3.36 15.09
CA ARG A 232 -14.00 3.92 14.95
C ARG A 232 -14.05 5.32 15.56
N LEU A 233 -14.45 6.28 14.75
CA LEU A 233 -14.75 7.65 15.15
C LEU A 233 -16.28 7.84 15.21
N PRO A 234 -16.80 8.90 15.85
CA PRO A 234 -18.25 9.08 16.01
C PRO A 234 -19.08 9.00 14.71
N ALA A 235 -18.52 9.43 13.58
CA ALA A 235 -19.20 9.42 12.27
C ALA A 235 -18.28 8.93 11.13
N ALA A 236 -17.20 8.21 11.44
CA ALA A 236 -16.26 7.73 10.42
C ALA A 236 -15.50 6.49 10.87
N PHE A 237 -15.14 5.65 9.92
CA PHE A 237 -14.11 4.63 10.08
C PHE A 237 -12.77 5.20 9.64
N ALA A 238 -11.72 4.87 10.37
CA ALA A 238 -10.35 5.20 10.00
C ALA A 238 -9.51 3.92 10.00
N GLY A 239 -8.79 3.67 8.92
CA GLY A 239 -7.82 2.61 8.81
C GLY A 239 -6.45 3.20 8.50
N TYR A 240 -5.47 2.93 9.33
CA TYR A 240 -4.07 3.26 9.06
C TYR A 240 -3.27 1.97 8.95
N GLY A 241 -2.52 1.83 7.87
CA GLY A 241 -1.65 0.69 7.66
C GLY A 241 -0.31 1.06 7.05
N ARG A 242 0.65 0.13 7.13
CA ARG A 242 1.96 0.31 6.51
C ARG A 242 2.43 -0.95 5.81
N ILE A 243 2.89 -0.81 4.58
CA ILE A 243 3.53 -1.89 3.82
C ILE A 243 5.01 -1.95 4.25
N GLY A 244 5.55 -3.16 4.41
CA GLY A 244 6.94 -3.35 4.81
C GLY A 244 7.94 -2.71 3.83
N GLY A 245 9.02 -2.12 4.34
CA GLY A 245 10.01 -1.35 3.55
C GLY A 245 10.56 -2.07 2.31
N PRO A 246 11.04 -3.33 2.39
CA PRO A 246 11.57 -4.03 1.22
C PRO A 246 10.56 -4.25 0.08
N LEU A 247 9.27 -4.29 0.41
CA LEU A 247 8.18 -4.41 -0.57
C LEU A 247 7.78 -3.04 -1.11
N ALA A 248 7.78 -2.00 -0.25
CA ALA A 248 7.46 -0.64 -0.64
C ALA A 248 8.38 -0.12 -1.76
N ASP A 249 9.68 -0.43 -1.72
CA ASP A 249 10.64 -0.02 -2.76
C ASP A 249 10.34 -0.62 -4.15
N ARG A 250 9.64 -1.76 -4.20
CA ARG A 250 9.29 -2.48 -5.43
C ARG A 250 7.85 -2.20 -5.87
N LEU A 251 7.09 -1.49 -5.05
CA LEU A 251 5.67 -1.23 -5.23
C LEU A 251 5.44 -0.15 -6.28
N GLN A 252 4.69 -0.49 -7.33
CA GLN A 252 4.26 0.46 -8.36
C GLN A 252 2.89 1.06 -8.06
N ALA A 253 2.01 0.26 -7.49
CA ALA A 253 0.68 0.66 -7.07
C ALA A 253 0.22 -0.24 -5.92
N VAL A 254 -0.62 0.31 -5.06
CA VAL A 254 -1.36 -0.46 -4.05
C VAL A 254 -2.85 -0.29 -4.27
N GLU A 255 -3.58 -1.35 -4.04
CA GLU A 255 -5.02 -1.35 -3.83
C GLU A 255 -5.28 -1.89 -2.43
N VAL A 256 -6.16 -1.23 -1.69
CA VAL A 256 -6.58 -1.66 -0.35
C VAL A 256 -8.02 -2.12 -0.42
N LEU A 257 -8.23 -3.40 -0.15
CA LEU A 257 -9.55 -3.98 0.05
C LEU A 257 -9.99 -3.65 1.47
N VAL A 258 -11.08 -2.90 1.61
CA VAL A 258 -11.56 -2.41 2.90
C VAL A 258 -12.88 -3.07 3.22
N HIS A 259 -12.97 -3.58 4.44
CA HIS A 259 -14.21 -4.06 5.04
C HIS A 259 -14.59 -3.10 6.17
N ALA A 260 -15.74 -2.48 6.07
CA ALA A 260 -16.32 -1.71 7.17
C ALA A 260 -17.65 -2.35 7.58
N GLU A 261 -17.82 -2.59 8.87
CA GLU A 261 -19.03 -3.14 9.46
C GLU A 261 -19.54 -2.17 10.50
N ALA A 262 -20.75 -1.65 10.30
CA ALA A 262 -21.39 -0.78 11.28
C ALA A 262 -22.05 -1.63 12.36
N ASP A 263 -22.97 -2.51 11.98
CA ASP A 263 -23.70 -3.44 12.84
C ASP A 263 -23.80 -4.82 12.19
N ALA A 264 -24.32 -5.80 12.93
CA ALA A 264 -24.54 -7.15 12.40
C ALA A 264 -25.47 -7.11 11.16
N GLY A 265 -24.91 -7.44 9.99
CA GLY A 265 -25.63 -7.42 8.71
C GLY A 265 -25.50 -6.11 7.92
N GLU A 266 -24.85 -5.09 8.47
CA GLU A 266 -24.58 -3.83 7.76
C GLU A 266 -23.09 -3.66 7.47
N GLU A 267 -22.69 -4.19 6.32
CA GLU A 267 -21.29 -4.22 5.88
C GLU A 267 -21.12 -3.50 4.55
N VAL A 268 -19.98 -2.84 4.40
CA VAL A 268 -19.55 -2.19 3.17
C VAL A 268 -18.16 -2.71 2.82
N TRP A 269 -18.01 -3.11 1.56
CA TRP A 269 -16.76 -3.60 0.99
C TRP A 269 -16.34 -2.66 -0.14
N LEU A 270 -15.11 -2.15 -0.07
CA LEU A 270 -14.59 -1.18 -1.02
C LEU A 270 -13.22 -1.60 -1.53
N ARG A 271 -12.96 -1.26 -2.79
CA ARG A 271 -11.67 -1.40 -3.45
C ARG A 271 -11.04 -0.02 -3.56
N CYS A 272 -10.19 0.33 -2.61
CA CYS A 272 -9.56 1.64 -2.53
C CYS A 272 -8.25 1.66 -3.31
N HIS A 273 -8.12 2.60 -4.24
CA HIS A 273 -6.89 2.94 -4.96
C HIS A 273 -6.35 4.22 -4.33
N PRO A 274 -5.44 4.14 -3.36
CA PRO A 274 -5.01 5.32 -2.62
C PRO A 274 -4.31 6.31 -3.53
N ALA A 275 -4.64 7.60 -3.39
CA ALA A 275 -3.93 8.65 -4.11
C ALA A 275 -2.56 8.92 -3.45
N PRO A 276 -1.49 9.16 -4.23
CA PRO A 276 -0.23 9.62 -3.67
C PRO A 276 -0.43 10.92 -2.88
N ALA A 277 0.14 10.98 -1.68
CA ALA A 277 -0.02 12.10 -0.77
C ALA A 277 1.29 12.39 -0.03
N SER A 278 1.54 13.66 0.25
CA SER A 278 2.58 14.04 1.21
C SER A 278 2.16 13.60 2.63
N VAL A 279 3.12 13.40 3.53
CA VAL A 279 2.83 13.05 4.93
C VAL A 279 1.92 14.10 5.60
N PRO A 280 2.14 15.42 5.43
CA PRO A 280 1.18 16.43 5.85
C PRO A 280 -0.24 16.22 5.34
N ASP A 281 -0.44 15.87 4.07
CA ASP A 281 -1.77 15.62 3.48
C ASP A 281 -2.44 14.41 4.13
N LEU A 282 -1.68 13.32 4.29
CA LEU A 282 -2.14 12.10 4.94
C LEU A 282 -2.56 12.37 6.38
N LEU A 283 -1.75 13.09 7.16
CA LEU A 283 -2.06 13.42 8.55
C LEU A 283 -3.24 14.42 8.67
N ASP A 284 -3.36 15.38 7.76
CA ASP A 284 -4.49 16.32 7.72
C ASP A 284 -5.81 15.61 7.40
N ALA A 285 -5.79 14.60 6.52
CA ALA A 285 -6.98 13.81 6.17
C ALA A 285 -7.60 13.06 7.37
N ALA A 286 -6.77 12.58 8.31
CA ALA A 286 -7.23 11.96 9.54
C ALA A 286 -8.13 12.90 10.38
N CYS A 287 -7.88 14.21 10.31
CA CYS A 287 -8.71 15.23 10.96
C CYS A 287 -9.90 15.67 10.10
N ARG A 288 -9.72 15.79 8.77
CA ARG A 288 -10.75 16.28 7.83
C ARG A 288 -12.04 15.47 7.88
N ALA A 289 -11.92 14.13 7.87
CA ALA A 289 -13.09 13.24 7.83
C ALA A 289 -13.95 13.29 9.10
N THR A 290 -13.43 13.87 10.19
CA THR A 290 -14.19 14.08 11.44
C THR A 290 -14.89 15.43 11.52
N ALA A 291 -14.56 16.38 10.65
CA ALA A 291 -14.96 17.78 10.81
C ALA A 291 -16.38 18.09 10.33
N THR A 292 -17.05 17.21 9.58
CA THR A 292 -18.34 17.51 8.95
C THR A 292 -19.28 16.30 8.90
N GLY A 293 -20.37 16.34 9.70
CA GLY A 293 -21.46 15.36 9.66
C GLY A 293 -22.46 15.59 10.80
N LEU A 294 -23.74 15.72 10.46
CA LEU A 294 -24.85 16.09 11.34
C LEU A 294 -25.03 15.14 12.55
N ALA A 295 -25.48 15.72 13.68
CA ALA A 295 -25.79 15.11 14.98
C ALA A 295 -24.65 14.93 16.02
N VAL A 296 -23.39 15.25 15.70
CA VAL A 296 -22.29 15.27 16.70
C VAL A 296 -21.77 16.69 16.91
N PRO A 297 -21.58 17.17 18.15
CA PRO A 297 -20.97 18.48 18.41
C PRO A 297 -19.59 18.59 17.76
N VAL A 298 -19.34 19.70 17.05
CA VAL A 298 -18.09 19.97 16.29
C VAL A 298 -16.84 19.78 17.17
N GLU A 299 -16.92 20.13 18.45
CA GLU A 299 -15.82 19.96 19.41
C GLU A 299 -15.51 18.49 19.72
N ALA A 300 -16.54 17.65 19.88
CA ALA A 300 -16.37 16.23 20.13
C ALA A 300 -15.80 15.51 18.90
N ALA A 301 -16.29 15.85 17.70
CA ALA A 301 -15.76 15.28 16.46
C ALA A 301 -14.30 15.71 16.21
N GLY A 302 -13.99 16.99 16.45
CA GLY A 302 -12.62 17.51 16.41
C GLY A 302 -11.67 16.84 17.41
N SER A 303 -12.13 16.51 18.62
CA SER A 303 -11.32 15.80 19.62
C SER A 303 -10.98 14.36 19.22
N ALA A 304 -11.93 13.65 18.59
CA ALA A 304 -11.73 12.28 18.14
C ALA A 304 -10.73 12.21 16.97
N GLY A 305 -10.85 13.11 15.99
CA GLY A 305 -9.87 13.24 14.91
C GLY A 305 -8.47 13.59 15.41
N LEU A 306 -8.36 14.48 16.42
CA LEU A 306 -7.09 14.83 17.03
C LEU A 306 -6.47 13.66 17.82
N ALA A 307 -7.29 12.85 18.50
CA ALA A 307 -6.82 11.65 19.19
C ALA A 307 -6.26 10.62 18.19
N LEU A 308 -6.98 10.37 17.10
CA LEU A 308 -6.49 9.51 16.01
C LEU A 308 -5.20 10.05 15.41
N LEU A 309 -5.13 11.35 15.10
CA LEU A 309 -3.91 11.97 14.56
C LEU A 309 -2.70 11.74 15.48
N ARG A 310 -2.87 11.92 16.79
CA ARG A 310 -1.80 11.68 17.77
C ARG A 310 -1.39 10.22 17.81
N GLU A 311 -2.33 9.29 17.70
CA GLU A 311 -2.03 7.86 17.63
C GLU A 311 -1.25 7.50 16.36
N VAL A 312 -1.69 7.98 15.19
CA VAL A 312 -0.98 7.77 13.91
C VAL A 312 0.43 8.35 13.99
N ILE A 313 0.60 9.57 14.52
CA ILE A 313 1.92 10.18 14.75
C ILE A 313 2.78 9.30 15.65
N ALA A 314 2.26 8.82 16.78
CA ALA A 314 3.03 7.97 17.71
C ALA A 314 3.48 6.67 17.06
N ARG A 315 2.61 6.02 16.26
CA ARG A 315 2.95 4.80 15.51
C ARG A 315 4.04 5.06 14.47
N ARG A 316 3.92 6.15 13.72
CA ARG A 316 4.95 6.60 12.76
C ARG A 316 6.30 6.81 13.42
N GLU A 317 6.31 7.53 14.54
CA GLU A 317 7.56 7.78 15.28
C GLU A 317 8.18 6.47 15.76
N ALA A 318 7.39 5.55 16.31
CA ALA A 318 7.88 4.24 16.72
C ALA A 318 8.45 3.43 15.54
N ALA A 319 7.76 3.43 14.40
CA ALA A 319 8.15 2.66 13.22
C ALA A 319 9.45 3.18 12.57
N PHE A 320 9.63 4.50 12.49
CA PHE A 320 10.75 5.09 11.73
C PHE A 320 11.92 5.56 12.60
N ALA A 321 11.75 5.74 13.91
CA ALA A 321 12.84 6.17 14.79
C ALA A 321 14.10 5.29 14.73
N PRO A 322 14.03 3.94 14.69
CA PRO A 322 15.22 3.10 14.60
C PRO A 322 16.04 3.38 13.33
N MET A 323 15.35 3.52 12.19
CA MET A 323 15.95 3.79 10.90
C MET A 323 16.62 5.17 10.88
N LEU A 324 15.92 6.22 11.33
CA LEU A 324 16.46 7.58 11.34
C LEU A 324 17.67 7.73 12.29
N ARG A 325 17.66 7.03 13.43
CA ARG A 325 18.82 6.98 14.35
C ARG A 325 20.03 6.31 13.72
N ALA A 326 19.84 5.31 12.86
CA ALA A 326 20.95 4.65 12.17
C ALA A 326 21.66 5.62 11.20
N PHE A 327 20.91 6.45 10.48
CA PHE A 327 21.47 7.46 9.58
C PHE A 327 22.26 8.56 10.32
N GLY A 328 21.93 8.87 11.58
CA GLY A 328 22.67 9.84 12.38
C GLY A 328 24.05 9.39 12.87
N ARG A 329 24.41 8.11 12.68
CA ARG A 329 25.69 7.53 13.15
C ARG A 329 26.73 7.34 12.05
N VAL A 330 26.37 7.59 10.80
CA VAL A 330 27.29 7.42 9.66
C VAL A 330 28.22 8.62 9.63
N ALA A 331 29.46 8.44 10.09
CA ALA A 331 30.50 9.44 9.95
C ALA A 331 30.74 9.73 8.46
N ALA A 332 30.87 11.01 8.10
CA ALA A 332 31.29 11.40 6.77
C ALA A 332 32.66 10.78 6.50
N ALA A 333 32.73 9.77 5.63
CA ALA A 333 34.00 9.32 5.10
C ALA A 333 34.62 10.50 4.34
N ALA A 334 35.91 10.76 4.56
CA ALA A 334 36.62 11.77 3.79
C ALA A 334 36.58 11.36 2.31
N ALA A 335 35.97 12.19 1.46
CA ALA A 335 35.97 11.96 0.03
C ALA A 335 37.40 12.20 -0.49
N GLU A 336 38.08 11.15 -0.96
CA GLU A 336 39.42 11.27 -1.56
C GLU A 336 39.39 11.93 -2.95
N ASP A 337 38.22 12.01 -3.61
CA ASP A 337 38.01 12.69 -4.89
C ASP A 337 36.68 13.46 -4.94
N ARG A 338 36.67 14.63 -5.61
CA ARG A 338 35.46 15.45 -5.80
C ARG A 338 34.44 14.72 -6.69
N PRO A 339 33.13 14.70 -6.34
CA PRO A 339 32.13 14.02 -7.16
C PRO A 339 32.06 14.60 -8.56
N ARG A 340 31.95 13.73 -9.58
CA ARG A 340 31.75 14.13 -10.99
C ARG A 340 30.32 14.04 -11.46
N THR A 341 29.40 13.66 -10.58
CA THR A 341 27.95 13.73 -10.82
C THR A 341 27.40 14.99 -10.18
N ALA A 342 26.73 15.82 -10.98
CA ALA A 342 26.05 17.02 -10.53
C ALA A 342 24.53 16.79 -10.49
N LEU A 343 23.85 17.41 -9.52
CA LEU A 343 22.40 17.49 -9.42
C LEU A 343 22.00 18.95 -9.58
N LEU A 344 21.17 19.25 -10.58
CA LEU A 344 20.60 20.58 -10.77
C LEU A 344 19.12 20.56 -10.39
N LEU A 345 18.75 21.41 -9.43
CA LEU A 345 17.39 21.59 -8.94
C LEU A 345 16.83 22.94 -9.37
N GLY A 346 15.50 23.01 -9.57
CA GLY A 346 14.81 24.28 -9.82
C GLY A 346 15.01 24.82 -11.23
N ALA A 347 15.27 23.95 -12.20
CA ALA A 347 15.36 24.28 -13.61
C ALA A 347 13.99 24.52 -14.27
N ASP A 348 12.95 24.83 -13.48
CA ASP A 348 11.56 24.95 -13.95
C ASP A 348 11.27 26.29 -14.65
N ASP A 349 12.18 27.27 -14.56
CA ASP A 349 12.03 28.57 -15.23
C ASP A 349 12.49 28.47 -16.70
N PRO A 350 11.60 28.75 -17.69
CA PRO A 350 11.98 28.78 -19.10
C PRO A 350 13.11 29.76 -19.44
N ALA A 351 13.32 30.82 -18.64
CA ALA A 351 14.43 31.74 -18.81
C ALA A 351 15.79 31.09 -18.51
N LEU A 352 15.83 30.15 -17.56
CA LEU A 352 17.02 29.40 -17.19
C LEU A 352 17.43 28.39 -18.27
N ALA A 353 16.49 27.83 -19.04
CA ALA A 353 16.81 26.92 -20.15
C ALA A 353 17.72 27.59 -21.21
N ARG A 354 17.50 28.88 -21.50
CA ARG A 354 18.35 29.65 -22.42
C ARG A 354 19.75 29.89 -21.85
N LEU A 355 19.84 30.12 -20.54
CA LEU A 355 21.12 30.24 -19.84
C LEU A 355 21.93 28.95 -19.98
N PHE A 356 21.29 27.79 -19.76
CA PHE A 356 21.94 26.49 -19.86
C PHE A 356 22.50 26.16 -21.24
N HIS A 357 21.87 26.62 -22.32
CA HIS A 357 22.43 26.46 -23.67
C HIS A 357 23.80 27.13 -23.82
N VAL A 358 24.00 28.29 -23.18
CA VAL A 358 25.26 29.03 -23.25
C VAL A 358 26.26 28.52 -22.21
N THR A 359 25.78 28.06 -21.05
CA THR A 359 26.63 27.59 -19.95
C THR A 359 26.91 26.08 -19.97
N ALA A 360 26.36 25.31 -20.92
CA ALA A 360 26.60 23.86 -21.04
C ALA A 360 28.10 23.47 -21.05
N PRO A 361 29.02 24.22 -21.70
CA PRO A 361 30.45 23.95 -21.62
C PRO A 361 31.02 24.05 -20.19
N ILE A 362 30.43 24.89 -19.34
CA ILE A 362 30.86 25.04 -17.93
C ILE A 362 30.54 23.76 -17.16
N PHE A 363 29.34 23.22 -17.32
CA PHE A 363 28.96 21.94 -16.71
C PHE A 363 29.89 20.80 -17.17
N ALA A 364 30.22 20.73 -18.46
CA ALA A 364 31.11 19.70 -19.00
C ALA A 364 32.54 19.74 -18.44
N ARG A 365 33.00 20.88 -17.87
CA ARG A 365 34.30 20.99 -17.20
C ARG A 365 34.29 20.39 -15.79
N HIS A 366 33.14 20.44 -15.10
CA HIS A 366 33.03 20.08 -13.69
C HIS A 366 32.37 18.71 -13.45
N CYS A 367 31.54 18.24 -14.39
CA CYS A 367 30.81 16.99 -14.24
C CYS A 367 30.85 16.13 -15.50
N ASP A 368 30.88 14.82 -15.28
CA ASP A 368 30.75 13.80 -16.34
C ASP A 368 29.27 13.44 -16.54
N ARG A 369 28.45 13.62 -15.50
CA ARG A 369 27.01 13.30 -15.48
C ARG A 369 26.22 14.40 -14.76
N LEU A 370 25.06 14.76 -15.30
CA LEU A 370 24.15 15.77 -14.77
C LEU A 370 22.77 15.15 -14.55
N LEU A 371 22.29 15.20 -13.31
CA LEU A 371 20.94 14.78 -12.91
C LEU A 371 20.06 16.02 -12.88
N LEU A 372 19.00 16.02 -13.68
CA LEU A 372 18.00 17.09 -13.66
C LEU A 372 16.74 16.59 -12.94
N MET A 373 16.31 17.34 -11.92
CA MET A 373 15.09 17.04 -11.18
C MET A 373 14.20 18.27 -11.09
N GLY A 374 12.92 18.08 -11.41
CA GLY A 374 11.92 19.15 -11.49
C GLY A 374 10.82 18.77 -12.48
N ALA A 375 9.77 19.59 -12.53
CA ALA A 375 8.67 19.39 -13.46
C ALA A 375 9.09 19.70 -14.91
N ALA A 376 10.03 20.61 -15.13
CA ALA A 376 10.56 20.95 -16.47
C ALA A 376 11.93 20.32 -16.77
N ALA A 377 12.30 19.23 -16.07
CA ALA A 377 13.62 18.61 -16.22
C ALA A 377 13.90 18.14 -17.66
N ASP A 378 12.88 17.59 -18.35
CA ASP A 378 12.99 17.14 -19.74
C ASP A 378 13.27 18.30 -20.71
N ASP A 379 12.60 19.45 -20.51
CA ASP A 379 12.81 20.65 -21.33
C ASP A 379 14.20 21.24 -21.06
N ALA A 380 14.62 21.31 -19.79
CA ALA A 380 15.95 21.76 -19.43
C ALA A 380 17.06 20.85 -19.98
N ALA A 381 16.80 19.55 -20.12
CA ALA A 381 17.75 18.60 -20.69
C ALA A 381 18.08 18.90 -22.17
N GLN A 382 17.15 19.49 -22.92
CA GLN A 382 17.36 19.85 -24.33
C GLN A 382 18.53 20.84 -24.48
N ALA A 383 18.78 21.67 -23.46
CA ALA A 383 19.89 22.63 -23.46
C ALA A 383 21.26 21.97 -23.62
N PHE A 384 21.37 20.71 -23.19
CA PHE A 384 22.61 19.93 -23.18
C PHE A 384 22.68 18.92 -24.33
N GLY A 385 21.60 18.71 -25.09
CA GLY A 385 21.48 17.62 -26.08
C GLY A 385 22.46 17.70 -27.26
N ALA A 386 22.98 18.89 -27.58
CA ALA A 386 24.02 19.05 -28.62
C ALA A 386 25.42 18.65 -28.13
N ALA A 387 25.65 18.62 -26.82
CA ALA A 387 26.94 18.28 -26.23
C ALA A 387 26.99 16.77 -25.93
N ARG A 388 28.09 16.10 -26.29
CA ARG A 388 28.30 14.69 -25.92
C ARG A 388 28.58 14.49 -24.43
N ARG A 389 28.85 15.56 -23.68
CA ARG A 389 29.10 15.58 -22.23
C ARG A 389 28.57 16.89 -21.62
N PRO A 390 28.04 16.88 -20.38
CA PRO A 390 27.84 15.70 -19.51
C PRO A 390 26.71 14.78 -19.99
N GLU A 391 26.71 13.52 -19.54
CA GLU A 391 25.54 12.62 -19.70
C GLU A 391 24.38 13.19 -18.87
N VAL A 392 23.25 13.49 -19.49
CA VAL A 392 22.09 14.09 -18.81
C VAL A 392 21.02 13.03 -18.54
N LEU A 393 20.63 12.90 -17.27
CA LEU A 393 19.56 12.00 -16.83
C LEU A 393 18.39 12.80 -16.26
N VAL A 394 17.18 12.35 -16.56
CA VAL A 394 15.89 12.93 -16.17
C VAL A 394 14.96 11.84 -15.63
N GLY A 395 13.87 12.22 -14.97
CA GLY A 395 12.81 11.30 -14.54
C GLY A 395 13.28 10.14 -13.66
N GLU A 396 12.80 8.92 -13.95
CA GLU A 396 13.12 7.69 -13.19
C GLU A 396 14.63 7.39 -13.19
N ALA A 397 15.32 7.63 -14.31
CA ALA A 397 16.76 7.40 -14.43
C ALA A 397 17.58 8.37 -13.54
N ALA A 398 17.16 9.64 -13.45
CA ALA A 398 17.79 10.60 -12.53
C ALA A 398 17.59 10.18 -11.06
N ALA A 399 16.37 9.73 -10.71
CA ALA A 399 16.07 9.27 -9.37
C ALA A 399 16.86 8.00 -8.99
N GLU A 400 17.04 7.06 -9.92
CA GLU A 400 17.86 5.87 -9.71
C GLU A 400 19.35 6.23 -9.54
N ALA A 401 19.88 7.11 -10.40
CA ALA A 401 21.25 7.60 -10.28
C ALA A 401 21.49 8.34 -8.95
N LEU A 402 20.50 9.09 -8.46
CA LEU A 402 20.55 9.74 -7.15
C LEU A 402 20.63 8.73 -6.00
N ARG A 403 19.84 7.65 -6.06
CA ARG A 403 19.91 6.56 -5.06
C ARG A 403 21.27 5.88 -5.09
N LEU A 404 21.84 5.62 -6.28
CA LEU A 404 23.19 5.06 -6.41
C LEU A 404 24.27 6.00 -5.83
N ALA A 405 24.16 7.31 -6.06
CA ALA A 405 25.09 8.30 -5.51
C ALA A 405 25.09 8.33 -3.97
N SER A 406 23.95 7.99 -3.34
CA SER A 406 23.83 7.92 -1.88
C SER A 406 24.68 6.81 -1.24
N GLY A 407 25.02 5.76 -1.99
CA GLY A 407 25.86 4.64 -1.52
C GLY A 407 27.35 4.76 -1.89
N THR A 408 27.76 5.84 -2.55
CA THR A 408 29.11 5.96 -3.14
C THR A 408 29.76 7.31 -2.79
N SER A 409 30.13 8.13 -3.77
CA SER A 409 30.96 9.33 -3.61
C SER A 409 30.18 10.61 -3.30
N GLY A 410 28.84 10.57 -3.32
CA GLY A 410 28.01 11.77 -3.22
C GLY A 410 27.88 12.51 -4.55
N LEU A 411 27.49 13.79 -4.51
CA LEU A 411 27.23 14.60 -5.70
C LEU A 411 27.51 16.10 -5.48
N LEU A 412 27.67 16.84 -6.58
CA LEU A 412 27.67 18.30 -6.57
C LEU A 412 26.24 18.79 -6.66
N ALA A 413 25.77 19.57 -5.67
CA ALA A 413 24.40 20.07 -5.65
C ALA A 413 24.35 21.51 -6.16
N LEU A 414 23.53 21.77 -7.17
CA LEU A 414 23.32 23.09 -7.74
C LEU A 414 21.84 23.49 -7.63
N ASP A 415 21.62 24.69 -7.10
CA ASP A 415 20.33 25.38 -7.18
C ASP A 415 20.37 26.30 -8.40
N ALA A 416 19.43 26.13 -9.34
CA ALA A 416 19.47 26.84 -10.61
C ALA A 416 19.37 28.39 -10.47
N PRO A 417 18.53 28.95 -9.57
CA PRO A 417 18.59 30.37 -9.24
C PRO A 417 19.96 30.84 -8.75
N ALA A 418 20.57 30.13 -7.80
CA ALA A 418 21.91 30.47 -7.30
C ALA A 418 22.99 30.37 -8.39
N PHE A 419 22.88 29.40 -9.30
CA PHE A 419 23.75 29.29 -10.47
C PHE A 419 23.59 30.50 -11.40
N ALA A 420 22.36 30.93 -11.66
CA ALA A 420 22.10 32.10 -12.49
C ALA A 420 22.65 33.38 -11.87
N GLU A 421 22.52 33.56 -10.56
CA GLU A 421 23.15 34.67 -9.82
C GLU A 421 24.68 34.65 -9.96
N ALA A 422 25.30 33.47 -9.85
CA ALA A 422 26.74 33.30 -10.03
C ALA A 422 27.20 33.64 -11.46
N VAL A 423 26.41 33.28 -12.49
CA VAL A 423 26.67 33.69 -13.88
C VAL A 423 26.54 35.20 -14.05
N ILE A 424 25.52 35.83 -13.45
CA ILE A 424 25.33 37.29 -13.48
C ILE A 424 26.51 38.00 -12.81
N ALA A 425 27.08 37.40 -11.75
CA ALA A 425 28.25 37.90 -11.04
C ALA A 425 29.59 37.60 -11.75
N ASP A 426 29.57 37.00 -12.94
CA ASP A 426 30.76 36.58 -13.72
C ASP A 426 31.68 35.57 -13.00
N ASP A 427 31.11 34.77 -12.09
CA ASP A 427 31.80 33.67 -11.38
C ASP A 427 30.95 32.38 -11.35
N PRO A 428 30.68 31.76 -12.50
CA PRO A 428 29.84 30.57 -12.58
C PRO A 428 30.47 29.33 -11.92
N ASP A 429 31.79 29.30 -11.71
CA ASP A 429 32.49 28.19 -11.08
C ASP A 429 32.21 28.12 -9.57
N ALA A 430 31.89 29.25 -8.93
CA ALA A 430 31.49 29.31 -7.52
C ALA A 430 30.24 28.46 -7.19
N ALA A 431 29.36 28.25 -8.16
CA ALA A 431 28.13 27.47 -7.99
C ALA A 431 28.38 25.95 -7.86
N PHE A 432 29.58 25.45 -8.22
CA PHE A 432 29.90 24.02 -8.13
C PHE A 432 30.50 23.61 -6.79
N THR A 433 30.49 24.48 -5.77
CA THR A 433 31.22 24.26 -4.51
C THR A 433 30.49 23.37 -3.51
N GLU A 434 29.16 23.28 -3.60
CA GLU A 434 28.35 22.52 -2.64
C GLU A 434 28.41 21.01 -2.93
N VAL A 435 29.02 20.27 -2.02
CA VAL A 435 29.11 18.80 -2.08
C VAL A 435 28.12 18.20 -1.08
N LEU A 436 27.25 17.31 -1.57
CA LEU A 436 26.46 16.41 -0.73
C LEU A 436 27.17 15.05 -0.69
N SER A 437 27.67 14.67 0.48
CA SER A 437 28.27 13.34 0.66
C SER A 437 27.22 12.24 0.47
N GLY A 438 27.67 11.02 0.17
CA GLY A 438 26.77 9.86 0.03
C GLY A 438 25.92 9.65 1.30
N ALA A 439 26.53 9.75 2.48
CA ALA A 439 25.83 9.62 3.76
C ALA A 439 24.77 10.71 3.99
N GLU A 440 25.09 11.97 3.68
CA GLU A 440 24.10 13.06 3.74
C GLU A 440 22.95 12.82 2.76
N LEU A 441 23.27 12.40 1.53
CA LEU A 441 22.25 12.10 0.53
C LEU A 441 21.37 10.92 0.95
N ALA A 442 21.93 9.85 1.49
CA ALA A 442 21.18 8.70 1.98
C ALA A 442 20.24 9.10 3.11
N ARG A 443 20.72 9.93 4.05
CA ARG A 443 19.89 10.50 5.12
C ARG A 443 18.76 11.37 4.55
N LEU A 444 19.03 12.20 3.55
CA LEU A 444 18.01 13.05 2.92
C LEU A 444 16.94 12.25 2.21
N LEU A 445 17.33 11.21 1.48
CA LEU A 445 16.39 10.30 0.84
C LEU A 445 15.52 9.60 1.89
N ALA A 446 16.11 9.13 2.99
CA ALA A 446 15.36 8.53 4.09
C ALA A 446 14.40 9.54 4.75
N LEU A 447 14.84 10.78 4.99
CA LEU A 447 14.01 11.86 5.52
C LEU A 447 12.87 12.25 4.56
N HIS A 448 13.13 12.31 3.26
CA HIS A 448 12.10 12.55 2.27
C HIS A 448 11.05 11.43 2.28
N THR A 449 11.49 10.17 2.30
CA THR A 449 10.57 9.03 2.36
C THR A 449 9.72 9.05 3.64
N VAL A 450 10.33 9.31 4.80
CA VAL A 450 9.67 9.20 6.11
C VAL A 450 8.90 10.45 6.52
N ALA A 451 9.45 11.65 6.31
CA ALA A 451 8.82 12.91 6.69
C ALA A 451 8.02 13.53 5.54
N GLY A 452 8.32 13.19 4.29
CA GLY A 452 7.49 13.41 3.10
C GLY A 452 6.74 14.74 3.05
N CYS A 453 7.43 15.85 3.33
CA CYS A 453 6.79 17.17 3.52
C CYS A 453 6.33 17.81 2.20
N ALA A 454 6.85 17.34 1.08
CA ALA A 454 6.49 17.76 -0.25
C ALA A 454 6.19 16.53 -1.12
N PRO A 455 5.33 16.65 -2.14
CA PRO A 455 5.02 15.55 -3.03
C PRO A 455 6.21 15.14 -3.89
N SER A 456 7.19 16.02 -4.11
CA SER A 456 8.39 15.73 -4.89
C SER A 456 9.67 15.71 -4.05
N LEU A 457 10.61 14.84 -4.44
CA LEU A 457 11.94 14.79 -3.87
C LEU A 457 12.75 16.06 -4.18
N ALA A 458 12.54 16.65 -5.35
CA ALA A 458 13.21 17.90 -5.76
C ALA A 458 12.93 19.05 -4.79
N ASP A 459 11.68 19.21 -4.35
CA ASP A 459 11.30 20.25 -3.37
C ASP A 459 11.96 20.02 -2.01
N SER A 460 12.03 18.76 -1.58
CA SER A 460 12.68 18.39 -0.31
C SER A 460 14.18 18.66 -0.34
N LEU A 461 14.83 18.40 -1.47
CA LEU A 461 16.24 18.71 -1.68
C LEU A 461 16.50 20.22 -1.76
N GLN A 462 15.69 20.98 -2.50
CA GLN A 462 15.80 22.45 -2.57
C GLN A 462 15.67 23.08 -1.18
N ARG A 463 14.70 22.63 -0.38
CA ARG A 463 14.50 23.12 0.99
C ARG A 463 15.74 22.91 1.85
N LEU A 464 16.40 21.77 1.72
CA LEU A 464 17.66 21.53 2.42
C LEU A 464 18.78 22.44 1.93
N LEU A 465 18.99 22.56 0.61
CA LEU A 465 20.07 23.39 0.06
C LEU A 465 19.93 24.85 0.53
N ARG A 466 18.70 25.39 0.51
CA ARG A 466 18.41 26.73 1.06
C ARG A 466 18.72 26.82 2.55
N ALA A 467 18.36 25.79 3.34
CA ALA A 467 18.66 25.75 4.76
C ALA A 467 20.18 25.71 5.05
N ARG A 468 20.96 25.02 4.22
CA ARG A 468 22.44 25.00 4.32
C ARG A 468 23.06 26.35 3.95
N GLN A 469 22.55 26.98 2.89
CA GLN A 469 23.04 28.29 2.42
C GLN A 469 22.74 29.43 3.42
N ALA A 470 21.68 29.31 4.23
CA ALA A 470 21.24 30.34 5.17
C ALA A 470 22.20 30.62 6.37
N LYS A 471 23.36 29.95 6.47
CA LYS A 471 24.45 30.16 7.45
C LYS A 471 23.98 30.71 8.81
N GLY A 472 23.39 29.87 9.65
CA GLY A 472 23.03 30.22 11.03
C GLY A 472 22.39 29.07 11.82
N THR A 473 22.24 29.25 13.14
CA THR A 473 21.52 28.38 14.10
C THR A 473 20.01 28.28 13.86
N ALA A 474 19.56 28.58 12.64
CA ALA A 474 18.16 28.55 12.26
C ALA A 474 17.66 27.10 12.32
N ARG A 475 16.52 26.90 12.99
CA ARG A 475 15.83 25.60 13.09
C ARG A 475 15.84 24.91 11.73
N HIS A 476 16.43 23.71 11.67
CA HIS A 476 16.58 22.93 10.43
C HIS A 476 15.25 22.65 9.72
N PHE A 477 14.12 22.83 10.40
CA PHE A 477 12.78 22.67 9.87
C PHE A 477 11.91 23.90 10.17
N ALA A 478 11.64 24.73 9.16
CA ALA A 478 10.62 25.78 9.26
C ALA A 478 9.20 25.19 9.14
N PRO A 479 8.21 25.63 9.93
CA PRO A 479 6.81 25.19 9.77
C PRO A 479 6.33 25.36 8.33
N LEU A 480 5.49 24.44 7.85
CA LEU A 480 4.98 24.48 6.49
C LEU A 480 3.86 25.51 6.39
N PRO A 481 3.95 26.52 5.51
CA PRO A 481 2.87 27.47 5.29
C PRO A 481 1.75 26.79 4.48
N ARG A 482 0.83 26.13 5.18
CA ARG A 482 -0.27 25.35 4.59
C ARG A 482 -1.62 25.70 5.20
N ASN A 483 -2.67 25.61 4.38
CA ASN A 483 -4.05 25.61 4.83
C ASN A 483 -4.43 24.22 5.39
N TRP A 484 -4.49 24.11 6.71
CA TRP A 484 -4.89 22.89 7.41
C TRP A 484 -6.40 22.74 7.46
N SER A 485 -6.92 21.52 7.28
CA SER A 485 -8.36 21.25 7.39
C SER A 485 -8.90 21.50 8.80
N ASN A 486 -8.04 21.30 9.81
CA ASN A 486 -8.33 21.61 11.20
C ASN A 486 -7.15 22.41 11.80
N ARG A 487 -7.46 23.59 12.36
CA ARG A 487 -6.46 24.46 13.00
C ARG A 487 -5.66 23.76 14.12
N HIS A 488 -6.27 22.76 14.77
CA HIS A 488 -5.64 21.99 15.85
C HIS A 488 -4.74 20.85 15.34
N ALA A 489 -4.78 20.53 14.04
CA ALA A 489 -3.89 19.53 13.44
C ALA A 489 -2.49 20.10 13.12
N ALA A 490 -2.41 21.41 12.83
CA ALA A 490 -1.17 22.05 12.39
C ALA A 490 -0.02 21.89 13.39
N GLU A 491 -0.27 22.19 14.67
CA GLU A 491 0.74 22.12 15.73
C GLU A 491 1.33 20.71 15.92
N PRO A 492 0.53 19.65 16.16
CA PRO A 492 1.08 18.31 16.34
C PRO A 492 1.78 17.77 15.09
N VAL A 493 1.28 18.09 13.88
CA VAL A 493 1.93 17.67 12.63
C VAL A 493 3.26 18.40 12.45
N HIS A 494 3.32 19.71 12.65
CA HIS A 494 4.59 20.44 12.57
C HIS A 494 5.61 19.95 13.58
N ALA A 495 5.20 19.72 14.83
CA ALA A 495 6.09 19.21 15.87
C ALA A 495 6.60 17.79 15.51
N HIS A 496 5.75 16.94 14.93
CA HIS A 496 6.15 15.62 14.44
C HIS A 496 7.17 15.71 13.30
N LEU A 497 6.90 16.54 12.28
CA LEU A 497 7.80 16.70 11.14
C LEU A 497 9.14 17.31 11.55
N GLU A 498 9.13 18.29 12.46
CA GLU A 498 10.35 18.85 13.04
C GLU A 498 11.18 17.75 13.71
N ARG A 499 10.56 16.92 14.58
CA ARG A 499 11.25 15.80 15.24
C ARG A 499 11.84 14.80 14.24
N LEU A 500 11.13 14.46 13.17
CA LEU A 500 11.64 13.55 12.13
C LEU A 500 12.82 14.16 11.37
N TRP A 501 12.72 15.43 10.96
CA TRP A 501 13.80 16.13 10.24
C TRP A 501 15.04 16.38 11.11
N SER A 502 14.85 16.62 12.41
CA SER A 502 15.96 16.76 13.36
C SER A 502 16.51 15.41 13.84
N ALA A 503 15.83 14.29 13.55
CA ALA A 503 16.28 12.97 13.99
C ALA A 503 17.66 12.65 13.40
N GLY A 504 18.59 12.28 14.27
CA GLY A 504 19.96 11.95 13.88
C GLY A 504 20.78 13.14 13.39
N ALA A 505 20.36 14.40 13.62
CA ALA A 505 21.28 15.53 13.51
C ALA A 505 22.37 15.35 14.57
N ALA A 506 23.64 15.48 14.19
CA ALA A 506 24.72 15.50 15.16
C ALA A 506 24.49 16.70 16.08
N THR A 507 24.00 16.46 17.30
CA THR A 507 23.97 17.49 18.33
C THR A 507 25.40 17.97 18.50
N THR A 508 25.62 19.25 18.30
CA THR A 508 26.93 19.82 18.60
C THR A 508 27.23 19.56 20.09
N PRO A 509 28.50 19.39 20.49
CA PRO A 509 28.85 19.20 21.90
C PRO A 509 28.28 20.30 22.82
N ALA A 510 28.04 21.50 22.28
CA ALA A 510 27.40 22.61 22.97
C ALA A 510 25.89 22.40 23.22
N GLU A 511 25.17 21.78 22.28
CA GLU A 511 23.73 21.45 22.45
C GLU A 511 23.52 20.23 23.35
N ALA A 512 24.45 19.27 23.33
CA ALA A 512 24.43 18.13 24.25
C ALA A 512 24.59 18.57 25.73
N ALA A 513 25.33 19.67 25.98
CA ALA A 513 25.49 20.26 27.30
C ALA A 513 24.30 21.13 27.76
N ALA A 514 23.42 21.55 26.84
CA ALA A 514 22.24 22.36 27.14
C ALA A 514 20.97 21.52 27.40
N HIS A 515 21.00 20.23 27.06
CA HIS A 515 19.90 19.28 27.24
C HIS A 515 20.18 18.19 28.31
N ALA A 516 21.34 18.26 28.97
CA ALA A 516 21.67 17.51 30.19
C ALA A 516 21.52 18.43 31.41
#